data_AF-A0A6V7XPK2-F1
#
_entry.id   AF-A0A6V7XPK2-F1
#
_cell.length_a   1.000
_cell.length_b   1.000
_cell.length_c   1.000
_cell.angle_alpha   90.00
_cell.angle_beta   90.00
_cell.angle_gamma   90.00
#
_symmetry.space_group_name_H-M   'P 1'
#
loop_
_entity.id
_entity.type
_entity.pdbx_description
1 polymer ?
#
loop_
_entity_poly.entity_id
_entity_poly.type
_entity_poly.pdbx_seq_one_letter_code
_entity_poly.pdbx_strand_id
1 'polypeptide(L)'
;MLYQQSPKLEEKTIIIEEPQNNLVFESEDDVVGNGGEKWKTICKIPLPLAFVSRYLWATDKLRSNAFEVRSVDSRSSGIIHCEDRKALEQWVQHIDSHINALNRKTIRMSNKYLHASDRVI
;
A
#
# COMPACT_ATOMS: atom_id res chain seq x y z
N MET A 1 -25.24 25.98 18.92
CA MET A 1 -25.02 25.11 17.74
C MET A 1 -25.04 25.98 16.50
N LEU A 2 -23.97 25.98 15.71
CA LEU A 2 -23.94 26.05 14.23
C LEU A 2 -22.47 25.96 13.77
N TYR A 3 -22.29 25.27 12.64
CA TYR A 3 -21.13 24.45 12.27
C TYR A 3 -19.87 25.23 11.89
N GLN A 4 -18.71 24.80 12.41
CA GLN A 4 -17.40 25.22 11.93
C GLN A 4 -16.97 24.27 10.80
N GLN A 5 -17.01 24.76 9.57
CA GLN A 5 -16.65 23.99 8.37
C GLN A 5 -15.14 23.76 8.33
N SER A 6 -14.72 22.49 8.30
CA SER A 6 -13.30 22.12 8.18
C SER A 6 -12.76 22.47 6.79
N PRO A 7 -11.51 22.98 6.67
CA PRO A 7 -10.93 23.29 5.37
C PRO A 7 -10.61 21.98 4.63
N LYS A 8 -11.17 21.82 3.43
CA LYS A 8 -10.84 20.74 2.50
C LYS A 8 -9.37 20.90 2.08
N LEU A 9 -8.56 19.87 2.29
CA LEU A 9 -7.21 19.78 1.74
C LEU A 9 -7.37 19.60 0.23
N GLU A 10 -7.04 20.62 -0.57
CA GLU A 10 -6.91 20.45 -2.02
C GLU A 10 -5.63 19.65 -2.31
N GLU A 11 -5.80 18.35 -2.59
CA GLU A 11 -4.74 17.53 -3.15
C GLU A 11 -4.52 17.98 -4.61
N LYS A 12 -3.40 18.68 -4.84
CA LYS A 12 -2.94 19.00 -6.20
C LYS A 12 -2.27 17.77 -6.80
N THR A 13 -3.07 16.95 -7.46
CA THR A 13 -2.60 15.88 -8.35
C THR A 13 -1.96 16.49 -9.59
N ILE A 14 -0.69 16.16 -9.84
CA ILE A 14 -0.06 16.43 -11.13
C ILE A 14 -0.54 15.33 -12.08
N ILE A 15 -1.37 15.71 -13.04
CA ILE A 15 -1.79 14.85 -14.15
C ILE A 15 -0.74 14.99 -15.24
N ILE A 16 -0.02 13.91 -15.55
CA ILE A 16 0.73 13.80 -16.79
C ILE A 16 -0.29 13.34 -17.83
N GLU A 17 -0.75 14.28 -18.67
CA GLU A 17 -1.65 13.97 -19.77
C GLU A 17 -0.85 13.27 -20.88
N GLU A 18 -1.13 11.99 -21.11
CA GLU A 18 -0.95 11.38 -22.44
C GLU A 18 -2.29 11.34 -23.17
N PRO A 19 -2.31 11.62 -24.49
CA PRO A 19 -3.53 11.94 -25.20
C PRO A 19 -4.39 10.68 -25.42
N GLN A 20 -5.57 10.70 -24.80
CA GLN A 20 -6.85 10.23 -25.30
C GLN A 20 -6.83 8.96 -26.18
N ASN A 21 -7.18 7.82 -25.58
CA ASN A 21 -8.20 6.96 -26.17
C ASN A 21 -8.98 6.20 -25.08
N ASN A 22 -10.28 6.49 -25.05
CA ASN A 22 -11.34 5.96 -24.19
C ASN A 22 -11.26 4.45 -23.89
N LEU A 23 -11.48 4.07 -22.63
CA LEU A 23 -12.80 3.70 -22.11
C LEU A 23 -12.71 3.55 -20.58
N VAL A 24 -13.42 4.42 -19.88
CA VAL A 24 -13.70 4.25 -18.45
C VAL A 24 -14.72 3.12 -18.30
N PHE A 25 -14.37 2.09 -17.53
CA PHE A 25 -15.34 1.27 -16.83
C PHE A 25 -15.05 1.39 -15.35
N GLU A 26 -15.89 2.15 -14.66
CA GLU A 26 -16.11 1.93 -13.23
C GLU A 26 -16.76 0.55 -13.08
N SER A 27 -16.24 -0.26 -12.19
CA SER A 27 -17.04 -1.26 -11.50
C SER A 27 -16.59 -1.32 -10.06
N GLU A 28 -17.38 -0.66 -9.19
CA GLU A 28 -17.64 -1.14 -7.85
C GLU A 28 -18.11 -2.59 -7.97
N ASP A 29 -17.29 -3.54 -7.54
CA ASP A 29 -17.71 -4.92 -7.25
C ASP A 29 -16.52 -5.68 -6.62
N ASP A 30 -16.42 -5.62 -5.29
CA ASP A 30 -15.77 -6.67 -4.50
C ASP A 30 -16.66 -7.93 -4.57
N VAL A 31 -16.61 -8.64 -5.70
CA VAL A 31 -17.26 -9.95 -5.84
C VAL A 31 -16.32 -11.05 -5.37
N VAL A 32 -16.67 -11.61 -4.23
CA VAL A 32 -16.21 -12.91 -3.74
C VAL A 32 -16.68 -14.00 -4.72
N GLY A 33 -15.72 -14.68 -5.36
CA GLY A 33 -15.88 -16.04 -5.89
C GLY A 33 -16.24 -16.17 -7.38
N ASN A 34 -15.30 -16.76 -8.14
CA ASN A 34 -15.45 -17.98 -8.97
C ASN A 34 -14.57 -17.95 -10.23
N GLY A 35 -13.60 -18.86 -10.30
CA GLY A 35 -13.08 -19.50 -11.53
C GLY A 35 -12.66 -18.62 -12.70
N GLY A 36 -11.50 -17.99 -12.61
CA GLY A 36 -10.77 -17.48 -13.78
C GLY A 36 -9.77 -16.40 -13.39
N GLU A 37 -8.49 -16.75 -13.26
CA GLU A 37 -7.40 -15.77 -13.11
C GLU A 37 -7.31 -14.92 -14.38
N LYS A 38 -8.08 -13.83 -14.42
CA LYS A 38 -7.92 -12.80 -15.43
C LYS A 38 -6.70 -11.96 -15.05
N TRP A 39 -5.74 -11.86 -15.95
CA TRP A 39 -4.57 -10.98 -15.80
C TRP A 39 -5.04 -9.57 -15.47
N LYS A 40 -4.65 -9.06 -14.30
CA LYS A 40 -4.86 -7.67 -13.91
C LYS A 40 -3.63 -6.86 -14.28
N THR A 41 -3.81 -5.80 -15.07
CA THR A 41 -2.70 -4.95 -15.54
C THR A 41 -2.10 -4.10 -14.41
N ILE A 42 -2.87 -3.82 -13.36
CA ILE A 42 -2.47 -2.94 -12.26
C ILE A 42 -2.96 -3.51 -10.93
N CYS A 43 -2.09 -3.51 -9.90
CA CYS A 43 -2.44 -3.78 -8.52
C CYS A 43 -2.18 -2.53 -7.67
N LYS A 44 -3.14 -2.15 -6.81
CA LYS A 44 -2.99 -1.06 -5.84
C LYS A 44 -3.02 -1.65 -4.43
N ILE A 45 -2.02 -1.33 -3.63
CA ILE A 45 -1.86 -1.83 -2.27
C ILE A 45 -1.77 -0.64 -1.32
N PRO A 46 -2.65 -0.55 -0.30
CA PRO A 46 -2.50 0.46 0.72
C PRO A 46 -1.28 0.11 1.59
N LEU A 47 -0.35 1.07 1.71
CA LEU A 47 0.88 0.90 2.48
C LEU A 47 0.78 1.12 4.01
N PRO A 48 -0.22 1.83 4.58
CA PRO A 48 -0.36 1.88 6.03
C PRO A 48 -0.47 0.47 6.62
N LEU A 49 0.38 0.15 7.59
CA LEU A 49 0.50 -1.16 8.25
C LEU A 49 0.83 -2.34 7.31
N ALA A 50 1.15 -2.08 6.04
CA ALA A 50 1.68 -3.10 5.14
C ALA A 50 3.07 -3.57 5.61
N PHE A 51 3.54 -4.68 5.05
CA PHE A 51 4.88 -5.19 5.30
C PHE A 51 5.49 -5.83 4.07
N VAL A 52 6.82 -5.82 4.00
CA VAL A 52 7.59 -6.47 2.96
C VAL A 52 8.07 -7.83 3.47
N SER A 53 7.87 -8.88 2.68
CA SER A 53 8.35 -10.23 2.98
C SER A 53 9.23 -10.76 1.87
N ARG A 54 10.37 -11.35 2.25
CA ARG A 54 11.20 -12.17 1.37
C ARG A 54 11.07 -13.67 1.63
N TYR A 55 10.29 -14.08 2.62
CA TYR A 55 10.21 -15.49 3.03
C TYR A 55 9.37 -16.31 2.07
N LEU A 56 9.92 -17.43 1.62
CA LEU A 56 9.17 -18.44 0.88
C LEU A 56 8.13 -19.06 1.81
N TRP A 57 6.89 -19.13 1.33
CA TRP A 57 5.76 -19.54 2.17
C TRP A 57 5.97 -20.94 2.75
N ALA A 58 5.56 -21.14 4.00
CA ALA A 58 5.74 -22.37 4.77
C ALA A 58 7.21 -22.81 4.99
N THR A 59 8.18 -21.90 4.82
CA THR A 59 9.60 -22.19 5.10
C THR A 59 10.30 -20.99 5.74
N ASP A 60 11.44 -21.25 6.39
CA ASP A 60 12.33 -20.21 6.90
C ASP A 60 13.38 -19.75 5.87
N LYS A 61 13.13 -20.03 4.58
CA LYS A 61 14.04 -19.67 3.49
C LYS A 61 13.67 -18.33 2.88
N LEU A 62 14.69 -17.53 2.57
CA LEU A 62 14.54 -16.27 1.85
C LEU A 62 14.56 -16.52 0.34
N ARG A 63 13.75 -15.75 -0.41
CA ARG A 63 13.82 -15.69 -1.87
C ARG A 63 15.08 -14.96 -2.32
N SER A 64 15.69 -15.46 -3.39
CA SER A 64 16.80 -14.77 -4.06
C SER A 64 16.25 -13.63 -4.90
N ASN A 65 16.78 -12.41 -4.70
CA ASN A 65 16.43 -11.21 -5.47
C ASN A 65 14.93 -10.99 -5.66
N ALA A 66 14.10 -11.36 -4.68
CA ALA A 66 12.65 -11.19 -4.80
C ALA A 66 12.00 -10.90 -3.45
N PHE A 67 10.88 -10.19 -3.52
CA PHE A 67 10.10 -9.79 -2.36
C PHE A 67 8.60 -9.76 -2.69
N GLU A 68 7.78 -9.61 -1.67
CA GLU A 68 6.34 -9.46 -1.74
C GLU A 68 5.92 -8.35 -0.78
N VAL A 69 5.01 -7.47 -1.21
CA VAL A 69 4.37 -6.50 -0.33
C VAL A 69 2.98 -6.99 0.00
N ARG A 70 2.65 -7.06 1.29
CA ARG A 70 1.32 -7.45 1.77
C ARG A 70 0.72 -6.35 2.61
N SER A 71 -0.55 -6.09 2.37
CA SER A 71 -1.36 -5.17 3.16
C SER A 71 -2.18 -5.94 4.21
N VAL A 72 -2.63 -5.21 5.24
CA VAL A 72 -3.51 -5.71 6.30
C VAL A 72 -4.88 -6.17 5.78
N ASP A 73 -5.32 -5.66 4.64
CA ASP A 73 -6.55 -6.06 3.95
C ASP A 73 -6.41 -7.36 3.13
N SER A 74 -5.34 -8.13 3.39
CA SER A 74 -5.00 -9.37 2.68
C SER A 74 -4.70 -9.21 1.19
N ARG A 75 -4.55 -7.97 0.68
CA ARG A 75 -4.05 -7.73 -0.68
C ARG A 75 -2.54 -7.93 -0.74
N SER A 76 -2.06 -8.44 -1.87
CA SER A 76 -0.64 -8.72 -2.12
C SER A 76 -0.22 -8.19 -3.48
N SER A 77 1.04 -7.80 -3.60
CA SER A 77 1.67 -7.46 -4.89
C SER A 77 1.91 -8.68 -5.77
N GLY A 78 1.83 -9.88 -5.20
CA GLY A 78 2.50 -11.05 -5.76
C GLY A 78 4.02 -10.94 -5.59
N ILE A 79 4.74 -11.95 -6.07
CA ILE A 79 6.19 -11.99 -5.98
C ILE A 79 6.80 -11.08 -7.05
N ILE A 80 7.56 -10.09 -6.60
CA ILE A 80 8.31 -9.16 -7.44
C ILE A 80 9.75 -9.66 -7.50
N HIS A 81 10.23 -9.94 -8.71
CA HIS A 81 11.61 -10.29 -8.96
C HIS A 81 12.41 -9.04 -9.33
N CYS A 82 13.59 -8.90 -8.73
CA CYS A 82 14.56 -7.87 -9.02
C CYS A 82 15.68 -8.47 -9.89
N GLU A 83 16.25 -7.63 -10.75
CA GLU A 83 17.37 -8.01 -11.62
C GLU A 83 18.62 -8.36 -10.79
N ASP A 84 18.94 -7.54 -9.78
CA ASP A 84 20.08 -7.75 -8.91
C ASP A 84 19.74 -7.49 -7.43
N ARG A 85 20.72 -7.77 -6.56
CA ARG A 85 20.59 -7.57 -5.11
C ARG A 85 20.47 -6.10 -4.74
N LYS A 86 21.10 -5.20 -5.50
CA LYS A 86 21.11 -3.76 -5.19
C LYS A 86 19.73 -3.15 -5.42
N ALA A 87 19.09 -3.50 -6.53
CA ALA A 87 17.72 -3.14 -6.84
C ALA A 87 16.76 -3.67 -5.76
N LEU A 88 16.92 -4.94 -5.34
CA LEU A 88 16.14 -5.49 -4.24
C LEU A 88 16.28 -4.64 -2.97
N GLU A 89 17.51 -4.34 -2.55
CA GLU A 89 17.77 -3.56 -1.34
C GLU A 89 17.15 -2.15 -1.42
N GLN A 90 17.29 -1.48 -2.56
CA GLN A 90 16.70 -0.17 -2.80
C GLN A 90 15.17 -0.20 -2.73
N TRP A 91 14.53 -1.17 -3.41
CA TRP A 91 13.07 -1.32 -3.39
C TRP A 91 12.55 -1.56 -1.97
N VAL A 92 13.13 -2.53 -1.27
CA VAL A 92 12.74 -2.87 0.10
C VAL A 92 12.92 -1.65 1.01
N GLN A 93 14.07 -0.97 0.95
CA GLN A 93 14.35 0.20 1.77
C GLN A 93 13.37 1.35 1.51
N HIS A 94 13.06 1.65 0.24
CA HIS A 94 12.13 2.72 -0.11
C HIS A 94 10.71 2.41 0.37
N ILE A 95 10.24 1.17 0.18
CA ILE A 95 8.90 0.74 0.59
C ILE A 95 8.79 0.77 2.12
N ASP A 96 9.74 0.17 2.83
CA ASP A 96 9.75 0.14 4.31
C ASP A 96 9.82 1.56 4.89
N SER A 97 10.63 2.44 4.30
CA SER A 97 10.72 3.84 4.73
C SER A 97 9.37 4.55 4.60
N HIS A 98 8.64 4.29 3.50
CA HIS A 98 7.34 4.88 3.25
C HIS A 98 6.25 4.34 4.18
N ILE A 99 6.19 3.02 4.36
CA ILE A 99 5.30 2.35 5.33
C ILE A 99 5.51 2.94 6.72
N ASN A 100 6.77 3.04 7.16
CA ASN A 100 7.11 3.58 8.47
C ASN A 100 6.71 5.07 8.62
N ALA A 101 6.88 5.87 7.56
CA ALA A 101 6.45 7.26 7.57
C ALA A 101 4.92 7.40 7.71
N LEU A 102 4.17 6.57 6.97
CA LEU A 102 2.71 6.52 7.06
C LEU A 102 2.26 6.06 8.45
N ASN A 103 2.85 5.01 8.99
CA ASN A 103 2.52 4.50 10.33
C ASN A 103 2.78 5.54 11.42
N ARG A 104 3.93 6.23 11.38
CA ARG A 104 4.22 7.33 12.31
C ARG A 104 3.19 8.46 12.20
N LYS A 105 2.75 8.81 10.99
CA LYS A 105 1.71 9.82 10.77
C LYS A 105 0.38 9.37 11.38
N THR A 106 -0.02 8.12 11.14
CA THR A 106 -1.24 7.53 11.70
C THR A 106 -1.21 7.50 13.22
N ILE A 107 -0.13 6.98 13.83
CA ILE A 107 0.04 6.94 15.29
C ILE A 107 -0.03 8.35 15.88
N ARG A 108 0.70 9.32 15.30
CA ARG A 108 0.69 10.70 15.78
C ARG A 108 -0.70 11.33 15.72
N MET A 109 -1.49 11.04 14.68
CA MET A 109 -2.85 11.55 14.56
C MET A 109 -3.78 10.88 15.57
N SER A 110 -3.72 9.56 15.73
CA SER A 110 -4.52 8.82 16.70
C SER A 110 -4.23 9.24 18.14
N ASN A 111 -2.95 9.38 18.52
CA ASN A 111 -2.53 9.76 19.87
C ASN A 111 -3.03 11.15 20.31
N LYS A 112 -3.42 12.04 19.39
CA LYS A 112 -4.02 13.35 19.74
C LYS A 112 -5.36 13.20 20.46
N TYR A 113 -6.08 12.12 20.17
CA TYR A 113 -7.42 11.88 20.68
C TYR A 113 -7.44 10.87 21.84
N LEU A 114 -6.27 10.36 22.24
CA LEU A 114 -6.12 9.36 23.30
C LEU A 114 -5.59 9.99 24.58
N HIS A 115 -6.09 9.49 25.72
CA HIS A 115 -5.51 9.76 27.04
C HIS A 115 -4.05 9.30 27.08
N ALA A 116 -3.24 9.96 27.89
CA ALA A 116 -1.79 9.70 27.94
C ALA A 116 -1.45 8.24 28.26
N SER A 117 -2.29 7.54 29.04
CA SER A 117 -2.16 6.12 29.37
C SER A 117 -2.33 5.18 28.16
N ASP A 118 -3.06 5.62 27.13
CA ASP A 118 -3.53 4.77 26.04
C ASP A 118 -2.80 5.06 24.72
N ARG A 119 -1.77 5.92 24.76
CA ARG A 119 -1.00 6.30 23.57
C ARG A 119 -0.08 5.18 23.13
N VAL A 120 -0.04 4.97 21.83
CA VAL A 120 0.85 4.00 21.19
C VAL A 120 2.20 4.66 20.91
N ILE A 121 3.31 4.00 21.26
CA ILE A 121 4.69 4.48 21.07
C ILE A 121 5.24 3.99 19.73
#